data_AF-A0A6B2TBD5-F1
#
_entry.id   AF-A0A6B2TBD5-F1
#
_cell.length_a   1.000
_cell.length_b   1.000
_cell.length_c   1.000
_cell.angle_alpha   90.00
_cell.angle_beta   90.00
_cell.angle_gamma   90.00
#
_symmetry.space_group_name_H-M   'P 1'
#
loop_
_entity.id
_entity.type
_entity.pdbx_description
1 polymer ?
#
loop_
_entity_poly.entity_id
_entity_poly.type
_entity_poly.pdbx_seq_one_letter_code
_entity_poly.pdbx_strand_id
1 'polypeptide(L)' 'MRDEEFDALMTAITDDPVPDEARDDPVFAAAHAAAVADVALLRERLGEVGDALASAGPGPQSPADR' A
#
# COMPACT_ATOMS: atom_id res chain seq x y z
N MET A 1 11.72 -14.74 17.05
CA MET A 1 11.02 -14.98 15.78
C MET A 1 9.88 -13.99 15.78
N ARG A 2 9.82 -13.08 14.81
CA ARG A 2 8.70 -12.12 14.73
C ARG A 2 7.43 -12.93 14.55
N ASP A 3 6.32 -12.49 15.13
CA ASP A 3 5.02 -13.15 15.14
C ASP A 3 4.50 -13.37 13.70
N GLU A 4 4.99 -14.44 13.06
CA GLU A 4 4.69 -14.85 11.67
C GLU A 4 3.34 -15.56 11.57
N GLU A 5 2.38 -15.30 12.46
CA GLU A 5 1.06 -15.89 12.30
C GLU A 5 0.20 -15.10 11.31
N PHE A 6 0.15 -13.75 11.34
CA PHE A 6 -0.45 -12.94 10.26
C PHE A 6 0.11 -11.50 10.23
N ASP A 7 0.63 -11.04 9.09
CA ASP A 7 1.18 -9.68 8.97
C ASP A 7 0.10 -8.67 8.54
N ALA A 8 -0.40 -7.91 9.52
CA ALA A 8 -1.41 -6.88 9.35
C ALA A 8 -1.07 -5.83 8.28
N LEU A 9 0.22 -5.48 8.13
CA LEU A 9 0.63 -4.52 7.10
C LEU A 9 0.51 -5.14 5.71
N MET A 10 0.97 -6.37 5.55
CA MET A 10 0.87 -7.06 4.26
C MET A 10 -0.58 -7.25 3.84
N THR A 11 -1.47 -7.65 4.76
CA THR A 11 -2.92 -7.77 4.50
C THR A 11 -3.51 -6.45 4.01
N ALA A 12 -3.17 -5.32 4.64
CA ALA A 12 -3.65 -4.00 4.23
C ALA A 12 -3.11 -3.57 2.85
N ILE A 13 -1.85 -3.91 2.54
CA ILE A 13 -1.23 -3.58 1.24
C ILE A 13 -1.89 -4.37 0.11
N THR A 14 -2.08 -5.68 0.29
CA THR A 14 -2.65 -6.58 -0.73
C THR A 14 -4.17 -6.48 -0.84
N ASP A 15 -4.84 -5.86 0.14
CA ASP A 15 -6.30 -5.86 0.26
C ASP A 15 -6.87 -7.28 0.39
N ASP A 16 -6.06 -8.21 0.91
CA ASP A 16 -6.49 -9.57 1.18
C ASP A 16 -7.48 -9.59 2.35
N PRO A 17 -8.41 -10.56 2.38
CA PRO A 17 -9.32 -10.71 3.50
C PRO A 17 -8.55 -11.02 4.79
N VAL A 18 -9.01 -10.44 5.91
CA VAL A 18 -8.47 -10.77 7.24
C VAL A 18 -8.70 -12.26 7.54
N PRO A 19 -7.62 -13.01 7.84
CA PRO A 19 -7.68 -14.44 8.18
C PRO A 19 -8.58 -14.70 9.39
N ASP A 20 -9.31 -15.82 9.35
CA ASP A 20 -10.29 -16.17 10.37
C ASP A 20 -9.67 -16.23 11.77
N GLU A 21 -8.46 -16.79 11.85
CA GLU A 21 -7.68 -16.96 13.07
C GLU A 21 -7.20 -15.63 13.68
N ALA A 22 -7.12 -14.56 12.86
CA ALA A 22 -6.66 -13.24 13.27
C ALA A 22 -7.80 -12.27 13.60
N ARG A 23 -9.06 -12.61 13.28
CA ARG A 23 -10.21 -11.70 13.47
C ARG A 23 -10.46 -11.33 14.93
N ASP A 24 -10.22 -12.27 15.83
CA ASP A 24 -10.46 -12.09 17.27
C ASP A 24 -9.21 -11.63 18.04
N ASP A 25 -8.07 -11.46 17.35
CA ASP A 25 -6.84 -10.93 17.97
C ASP A 25 -6.90 -9.38 18.04
N PRO A 26 -7.02 -8.80 19.25
CA PRO A 26 -7.10 -7.34 19.40
C PRO A 26 -5.81 -6.62 18.99
N VAL A 27 -4.64 -7.27 19.08
CA VAL A 27 -3.35 -6.68 18.67
C VAL A 27 -3.30 -6.61 17.15
N PHE A 28 -3.65 -7.71 16.47
CA PHE A 28 -3.77 -7.73 15.01
C PHE A 28 -4.80 -6.70 14.53
N ALA A 29 -6.00 -6.66 15.12
CA ALA A 29 -7.07 -5.75 14.71
C ALA A 29 -6.66 -4.28 14.79
N ALA A 30 -5.97 -3.89 15.88
CA ALA A 30 -5.45 -2.53 16.04
C ALA A 30 -4.36 -2.21 15.03
N ALA A 31 -3.42 -3.14 14.80
CA ALA A 31 -2.34 -2.98 13.82
C ALA A 31 -2.89 -2.89 12.38
N HIS A 32 -3.85 -3.73 12.03
CA HIS A 32 -4.48 -3.74 10.70
C HIS A 32 -5.26 -2.45 10.44
N ALA A 33 -6.04 -1.97 11.42
CA ALA A 33 -6.75 -0.70 11.29
C ALA A 33 -5.81 0.49 11.08
N ALA A 34 -4.68 0.52 11.81
CA ALA A 34 -3.64 1.53 11.60
C ALA A 34 -3.01 1.42 10.20
N ALA A 35 -2.63 0.20 9.79
CA ALA A 35 -2.05 -0.06 8.48
C ALA A 35 -3.00 0.33 7.34
N VAL A 36 -4.31 0.06 7.45
CA VAL A 36 -5.31 0.48 6.47
C VAL A 36 -5.37 2.01 6.35
N ALA A 37 -5.34 2.73 7.47
CA ALA A 37 -5.34 4.20 7.45
C ALA A 37 -4.08 4.76 6.78
N ASP A 38 -2.91 4.20 7.09
CA ASP A 38 -1.64 4.61 6.50
C ASP A 38 -1.59 4.31 5.00
N VAL A 39 -2.01 3.11 4.59
CA VAL A 39 -2.08 2.72 3.17
C VAL A 39 -3.06 3.60 2.40
N ALA A 40 -4.19 3.99 2.99
CA ALA A 40 -5.13 4.91 2.36
C ALA A 40 -4.49 6.28 2.07
N LEU A 41 -3.76 6.84 3.03
CA LEU A 41 -3.01 8.08 2.85
C LEU A 41 -1.93 7.94 1.78
N LEU A 42 -1.18 6.83 1.77
CA LEU A 42 -0.15 6.58 0.75
C LEU A 42 -0.75 6.47 -0.65
N ARG A 43 -1.93 5.84 -0.80
CA ARG A 43 -2.64 5.72 -2.08
C ARG A 43 -3.12 7.09 -2.59
N GLU A 44 -3.60 7.95 -1.71
CA GLU A 44 -3.95 9.35 -2.06
C GLU A 44 -2.73 10.08 -2.63
N ARG A 45 -1.59 10.04 -1.92
CA ARG A 45 -0.35 10.70 -2.37
C ARG A 45 0.18 10.11 -3.66
N LEU A 46 0.10 8.80 -3.83
CA LEU A 46 0.52 8.16 -5.06
C LEU A 46 -0.36 8.57 -6.24
N GLY A 47 -1.66 8.79 -6.01
CA GLY A 47 -2.57 9.37 -6.99
C GLY A 47 -2.15 10.77 -7.44
N GLU A 48 -1.87 11.67 -6.48
CA GLU A 48 -1.39 13.03 -6.77
C GLU A 48 -0.09 13.02 -7.60
N VAL A 49 0.85 12.14 -7.25
CA VAL A 49 2.11 11.97 -8.01
C VAL A 49 1.82 11.42 -9.42
N GLY A 50 0.93 10.43 -9.53
CA GLY A 50 0.52 9.85 -10.81
C GLY A 50 -0.10 10.89 -11.73
N ASP A 51 -1.00 11.73 -11.22
CA ASP A 51 -1.65 12.81 -11.96
C ASP A 51 -0.64 13.86 -12.43
N ALA A 52 0.31 14.24 -11.57
CA ALA A 52 1.38 15.17 -11.92
C ALA A 52 2.27 14.61 -13.04
N LEU A 53 2.64 13.33 -12.96
CA LEU A 53 3.43 12.65 -13.99
C LEU A 53 2.65 12.54 -15.31
N ALA A 54 1.36 12.21 -15.27
CA ALA A 54 0.51 12.13 -16.46
C ALA A 54 0.34 13.51 -17.13
N SER A 55 0.20 14.58 -16.33
CA SER A 55 0.06 15.95 -16.84
C SER A 55 1.35 16.50 -17.45
N ALA A 56 2.52 15.99 -17.07
CA ALA A 56 3.80 16.43 -17.65
C ALA A 56 3.98 15.97 -19.11
N GLY A 57 3.19 15.00 -19.57
CA GLY A 57 3.34 14.37 -20.89
C GLY A 57 4.59 13.48 -20.97
N PRO A 58 4.80 12.74 -22.08
CA PRO A 58 6.04 12.02 -22.29
C PRO A 58 7.21 13.00 -22.21
N GLY A 59 8.17 12.73 -21.33
CA GLY A 59 9.42 13.47 -21.30
C GLY A 59 10.08 13.45 -22.69
N PRO A 60 10.95 14.42 -23.01
CA PRO A 60 11.69 14.40 -24.27
C PRO A 60 12.32 13.02 -24.43
N GLN A 61 12.01 12.33 -25.53
CA GLN A 61 12.68 11.09 -25.87
C GLN A 61 14.18 11.40 -25.83
N SER A 62 14.92 10.78 -24.89
CA SER A 62 16.38 10.75 -25.00
C SER A 62 16.66 10.34 -26.45
N PRO A 63 17.46 11.11 -27.20
CA PRO A 63 17.73 10.78 -28.59
C PRO A 63 18.20 9.33 -28.58
N ALA A 64 17.38 8.45 -29.14
CA ALA A 64 17.76 7.05 -29.30
C ALA A 64 19.13 7.10 -29.99
N ASP A 65 20.15 6.55 -29.33
CA ASP A 65 21.52 6.51 -29.82
C ASP A 65 21.50 6.19 -31.32
N ARG A 66 21.88 7.19 -32.11
CA ARG A 66 21.93 7.15 -33.55
C ARG A 66 23.30 6.67 -33.99
#